data_AF-A0A9X2BF29-F1
#
_entry.id   AF-A0A9X2BF29-F1
#
_cell.length_a   1.000
_cell.length_b   1.000
_cell.length_c   1.000
_cell.angle_alpha   90.00
_cell.angle_beta   90.00
_cell.angle_gamma   90.00
#
_symmetry.space_group_name_H-M   'P 1'
#
loop_
_entity.id
_entity.type
_entity.pdbx_description
1 polymer ?
#
loop_
_entity_poly.entity_id
_entity_poly.type
_entity_poly.pdbx_seq_one_letter_code
_entity_poly.pdbx_strand_id
1 'polypeptide(L)'
;MFDDHLKVITVIKEAGEVVGRKKLQKMIYIAKKLNFPFQEKYEFHFYGPYSEELTLRVEELCNLGYVHEIKEKVSGYSQYRYSLNNEGEDFLTSYGKKIPKLGECVRSMNEQSSRFLELVSTILFFSHLPADEVKVKIQTLKAKQKYSDAEIQEGYTFISQLENCIVQ
;
A
#
# COMPACT_ATOMS: atom_id res chain seq x y z
N MET A 1 -8.99 -10.68 -12.72
CA MET A 1 -10.20 -9.85 -12.49
C MET A 1 -10.81 -10.17 -11.13
N PHE A 2 -11.52 -11.28 -10.92
CA PHE A 2 -12.12 -11.60 -9.61
C PHE A 2 -11.09 -11.94 -8.51
N ASP A 3 -10.07 -12.74 -8.83
CA ASP A 3 -8.97 -13.06 -7.90
C ASP A 3 -8.21 -11.80 -7.42
N ASP A 4 -8.14 -10.76 -8.23
CA ASP A 4 -7.45 -9.51 -7.86
C ASP A 4 -8.30 -8.66 -6.90
N HIS A 5 -9.63 -8.72 -7.02
CA HIS A 5 -10.56 -8.11 -6.06
C HIS A 5 -10.40 -8.74 -4.68
N LEU A 6 -10.36 -10.08 -4.63
CA LEU A 6 -10.15 -10.82 -3.38
C LEU A 6 -8.83 -10.47 -2.69
N LYS A 7 -7.75 -10.22 -3.44
CA LYS A 7 -6.47 -9.79 -2.85
C LYS A 7 -6.58 -8.40 -2.20
N VAL A 8 -7.24 -7.45 -2.86
CA VAL A 8 -7.47 -6.11 -2.29
C VAL A 8 -8.35 -6.19 -1.04
N ILE A 9 -9.43 -6.96 -1.09
CA ILE A 9 -10.28 -7.24 0.08
C ILE A 9 -9.45 -7.85 1.21
N THR A 10 -8.57 -8.82 0.91
CA THR A 10 -7.68 -9.44 1.89
C THR A 10 -6.78 -8.39 2.55
N VAL A 11 -6.19 -7.46 1.78
CA VAL A 11 -5.37 -6.37 2.35
C VAL A 11 -6.19 -5.48 3.28
N ILE A 12 -7.41 -5.11 2.90
CA ILE A 12 -8.28 -4.27 3.73
C ILE A 12 -8.70 -5.01 5.00
N LYS A 13 -9.06 -6.31 4.90
CA LYS A 13 -9.37 -7.20 6.03
C LYS A 13 -8.21 -7.26 7.03
N GLU A 14 -7.01 -7.59 6.55
CA GLU A 14 -5.82 -7.75 7.40
C GLU A 14 -5.36 -6.43 8.03
N ALA A 15 -5.62 -5.30 7.35
CA ALA A 15 -5.35 -3.97 7.88
C ALA A 15 -6.39 -3.53 8.93
N GLY A 16 -7.59 -4.12 8.93
CA GLY A 16 -8.76 -3.67 9.69
C GLY A 16 -9.38 -2.39 9.11
N GLU A 17 -8.59 -1.32 9.08
CA GLU A 17 -8.95 -0.05 8.45
C GLU A 17 -7.71 0.55 7.74
N VAL A 18 -7.89 1.02 6.51
CA VAL A 18 -6.85 1.78 5.79
C VAL A 18 -7.27 3.24 5.67
N VAL A 19 -6.48 4.10 6.33
CA VAL A 19 -6.71 5.54 6.34
C VAL A 19 -5.94 6.22 5.20
N GLY A 20 -6.65 6.54 4.13
CA GLY A 20 -6.18 7.34 3.00
C GLY A 20 -5.90 6.53 1.74
N ARG A 21 -6.46 6.99 0.62
CA ARG A 21 -6.31 6.35 -0.72
C ARG A 21 -4.86 6.14 -1.13
N LYS A 22 -4.01 7.15 -0.88
CA LYS A 22 -2.58 7.09 -1.19
C LYS A 22 -1.86 6.02 -0.37
N LYS A 23 -2.27 5.82 0.89
CA LYS A 23 -1.70 4.82 1.79
C LYS A 23 -1.96 3.42 1.25
N LEU A 24 -3.21 3.12 0.88
CA LEU A 24 -3.60 1.86 0.26
C LEU A 24 -2.79 1.55 -1.01
N GLN A 25 -2.64 2.56 -1.89
CA GLN A 25 -1.79 2.46 -3.09
C GLN A 25 -0.36 2.05 -2.76
N LYS A 26 0.22 2.59 -1.67
CA LYS A 26 1.60 2.28 -1.27
C LYS A 26 1.70 0.89 -0.66
N MET A 27 0.76 0.51 0.19
CA MET A 27 0.75 -0.81 0.82
C MET A 27 0.70 -1.93 -0.21
N ILE A 28 -0.18 -1.82 -1.20
CA ILE A 28 -0.31 -2.83 -2.27
C ILE A 28 0.92 -2.82 -3.18
N TYR A 29 1.49 -1.64 -3.49
CA TYR A 29 2.73 -1.56 -4.25
C TYR A 29 3.92 -2.21 -3.53
N ILE A 30 4.08 -1.94 -2.23
CA ILE A 30 5.13 -2.55 -1.40
C ILE A 30 4.94 -4.07 -1.36
N ALA A 31 3.71 -4.54 -1.13
CA ALA A 31 3.42 -5.97 -1.16
C ALA A 31 3.76 -6.60 -2.53
N LYS A 32 3.42 -5.94 -3.64
CA LYS A 32 3.84 -6.37 -4.99
C LYS A 32 5.35 -6.50 -5.11
N LYS A 33 6.11 -5.52 -4.59
CA LYS A 33 7.58 -5.52 -4.63
C LYS A 33 8.21 -6.59 -3.74
N LEU A 34 7.49 -7.04 -2.73
CA LEU A 34 7.83 -8.19 -1.89
C LEU A 34 7.38 -9.54 -2.51
N ASN A 35 7.01 -9.56 -3.79
CA ASN A 35 6.60 -10.74 -4.55
C ASN A 35 5.27 -11.38 -4.10
N PHE A 36 4.43 -10.67 -3.34
CA PHE A 36 3.03 -11.08 -3.19
C PHE A 36 2.31 -11.01 -4.55
N PRO A 37 1.26 -11.82 -4.79
CA PRO A 37 0.71 -12.09 -6.13
C PRO A 37 -0.16 -10.94 -6.71
N PHE A 38 0.32 -9.71 -6.65
CA PHE A 38 -0.30 -8.49 -7.16
C PHE A 38 0.17 -8.21 -8.60
N GLN A 39 -0.76 -8.01 -9.52
CA GLN A 39 -0.48 -7.90 -10.96
C GLN A 39 -0.63 -6.48 -11.51
N GLU A 40 -1.07 -5.56 -10.67
CA GLU A 40 -1.34 -4.17 -11.03
C GLU A 40 -0.11 -3.50 -11.63
N LYS A 41 -0.34 -2.73 -12.69
CA LYS A 41 0.68 -1.88 -13.28
C LYS A 41 0.80 -0.58 -12.49
N TYR A 42 2.03 -0.12 -12.32
CA TYR A 42 2.34 1.08 -11.56
C TYR A 42 3.25 2.00 -12.37
N GLU A 43 2.91 3.28 -12.33
CA GLU A 43 3.73 4.36 -12.87
C GLU A 43 4.15 5.29 -11.73
N PHE A 44 5.24 6.05 -11.93
CA PHE A 44 5.70 6.98 -10.91
C PHE A 44 5.03 8.34 -11.08
N HIS A 45 4.25 8.76 -10.08
CA HIS A 45 3.59 10.07 -10.04
C HIS A 45 4.12 10.92 -8.89
N PHE A 46 3.55 12.11 -8.72
CA PHE A 46 3.96 13.08 -7.71
C PHE A 46 4.03 12.50 -6.29
N TYR A 47 3.04 11.69 -5.87
CA TYR A 47 3.02 11.03 -4.56
C TYR A 47 3.69 9.65 -4.58
N GLY A 48 4.46 9.33 -5.62
CA GLY A 48 5.17 8.06 -5.80
C GLY A 48 4.41 7.07 -6.70
N PRO A 49 4.67 5.77 -6.57
CA PRO A 49 4.04 4.74 -7.40
C PRO A 49 2.51 4.76 -7.30
N TYR A 50 1.82 4.82 -8.42
CA TYR A 50 0.37 4.83 -8.48
C TYR A 50 -0.13 3.88 -9.56
N SER A 51 -1.25 3.21 -9.26
CA SER A 51 -1.94 2.32 -10.18
C SER A 51 -3.38 2.79 -10.36
N GLU A 52 -3.72 3.15 -11.60
CA GLU A 52 -5.11 3.43 -11.99
C GLU A 52 -5.95 2.15 -11.90
N GLU A 53 -5.40 1.00 -12.32
CA GLU A 53 -6.04 -0.31 -12.20
C GLU A 53 -6.47 -0.62 -10.76
N LEU A 54 -5.61 -0.31 -9.77
CA LEU A 54 -5.96 -0.47 -8.36
C LEU A 54 -7.06 0.51 -7.92
N THR A 55 -7.03 1.74 -8.42
CA THR A 55 -8.05 2.75 -8.08
C THR A 55 -9.43 2.30 -8.55
N LEU A 56 -9.53 1.93 -9.84
CA LEU A 56 -10.77 1.42 -10.43
C LEU A 56 -11.28 0.19 -9.67
N ARG A 57 -10.38 -0.72 -9.28
CA ARG A 57 -10.76 -1.90 -8.50
C ARG A 57 -11.33 -1.57 -7.13
N VAL A 58 -10.75 -0.62 -6.42
CA VAL A 58 -11.27 -0.18 -5.12
C VAL A 58 -12.64 0.49 -5.31
N GLU A 59 -12.81 1.29 -6.36
CA GLU A 59 -14.10 1.89 -6.70
C GLU A 59 -15.16 0.84 -7.04
N GLU A 60 -14.83 -0.18 -7.83
CA GLU A 60 -15.69 -1.33 -8.13
C GLU A 60 -16.10 -2.07 -6.85
N LEU A 61 -15.15 -2.35 -5.95
CA LEU A 61 -15.41 -3.00 -4.65
C LEU A 61 -16.36 -2.18 -3.75
N CYS A 62 -16.22 -0.87 -3.75
CA CYS A 62 -17.12 0.03 -3.04
C CYS A 62 -18.52 0.02 -3.66
N ASN A 63 -18.60 0.09 -5.00
CA ASN A 63 -19.88 0.09 -5.72
C ASN A 63 -20.65 -1.23 -5.57
N LEU A 64 -19.93 -2.36 -5.49
CA LEU A 64 -20.50 -3.68 -5.22
C LEU A 64 -20.89 -3.88 -3.75
N GLY A 65 -20.54 -2.94 -2.87
CA GLY A 65 -20.85 -3.02 -1.45
C GLY A 65 -20.01 -4.05 -0.69
N TYR A 66 -18.81 -4.40 -1.15
CA TYR A 66 -17.88 -5.27 -0.42
C TYR A 66 -16.87 -4.49 0.42
N VAL A 67 -16.60 -3.24 0.05
CA VAL A 67 -15.71 -2.34 0.78
C VAL A 67 -16.48 -1.09 1.15
N HIS A 68 -16.38 -0.69 2.41
CA HIS A 68 -17.00 0.54 2.89
C HIS A 68 -16.00 1.70 2.79
N GLU A 69 -16.34 2.74 2.02
CA GLU A 69 -15.56 3.99 1.96
C GLU A 69 -16.27 5.09 2.77
N ILE A 70 -15.60 5.60 3.80
CA ILE A 70 -16.07 6.77 4.54
C ILE A 70 -15.24 7.98 4.14
N LYS A 71 -15.91 9.07 3.77
CA LYS A 71 -15.29 10.37 3.54
C LYS A 71 -15.49 11.27 4.75
N GLU A 72 -14.41 11.51 5.50
CA GLU A 72 -14.40 12.39 6.66
C GLU A 72 -13.85 13.78 6.29
N LYS A 73 -14.44 14.82 6.88
CA LYS A 73 -13.86 16.17 6.86
C LYS A 73 -12.95 16.33 8.07
N VAL A 74 -11.65 16.38 7.84
CA VAL A 74 -10.64 16.64 8.87
C VAL A 74 -10.02 17.99 8.56
N SER A 75 -10.19 18.98 9.44
CA SER A 75 -9.46 20.26 9.45
C SER A 75 -9.17 20.86 8.06
N GLY A 76 -10.19 21.01 7.21
CA GLY A 76 -10.08 21.65 5.90
C GLY A 76 -9.72 20.74 4.72
N TYR A 77 -9.52 19.43 4.93
CA TYR A 77 -9.35 18.44 3.85
C TYR A 77 -10.28 17.23 4.02
N SER A 78 -10.45 16.47 2.94
CA SER A 78 -11.19 15.21 2.97
C SER A 78 -10.23 14.04 3.16
N GLN A 79 -10.52 13.17 4.12
CA GLN A 79 -9.82 11.92 4.36
C GLN A 79 -10.76 10.76 4.02
N TYR A 80 -10.23 9.76 3.32
CA TYR A 80 -10.98 8.56 2.98
C TYR A 80 -10.50 7.41 3.86
N ARG A 81 -11.44 6.62 4.39
CA ARG A 81 -11.16 5.39 5.14
C ARG A 81 -11.80 4.22 4.43
N TYR A 82 -11.07 3.12 4.36
CA TYR A 82 -11.55 1.87 3.80
C TYR A 82 -11.58 0.80 4.89
N SER A 83 -12.73 0.16 5.03
CA SER A 83 -12.91 -1.01 5.89
C SER A 83 -13.76 -2.05 5.18
N LEU A 84 -13.73 -3.29 5.68
CA LEU A 84 -14.61 -4.34 5.20
C LEU A 84 -15.94 -4.29 5.95
N ASN A 85 -17.05 -4.50 5.23
CA ASN A 85 -18.35 -4.76 5.82
C ASN A 85 -18.66 -6.26 5.84
N ASN A 86 -19.80 -6.64 6.42
CA ASN A 86 -20.22 -8.05 6.54
C ASN A 86 -20.25 -8.76 5.19
N GLU A 87 -20.78 -8.10 4.16
CA GLU A 87 -20.87 -8.64 2.80
C GLU A 87 -19.49 -8.93 2.21
N GLY A 88 -18.51 -8.03 2.42
CA GLY A 88 -17.12 -8.25 2.04
C GLY A 88 -16.46 -9.37 2.83
N GLU A 89 -16.78 -9.52 4.13
CA GLU A 89 -16.27 -10.62 4.95
C GLU A 89 -16.78 -11.98 4.47
N ASP A 90 -18.08 -12.08 4.18
CA ASP A 90 -18.73 -13.30 3.68
C ASP A 90 -18.20 -13.67 2.30
N PHE A 91 -17.99 -12.67 1.45
CA PHE A 91 -17.40 -12.84 0.13
C PHE A 91 -15.96 -13.37 0.22
N LEU A 92 -15.14 -12.79 1.09
CA LEU A 92 -13.77 -13.27 1.32
C LEU A 92 -13.76 -14.68 1.93
N THR A 93 -14.69 -14.99 2.83
CA THR A 93 -14.79 -16.32 3.44
C THR A 93 -15.16 -17.38 2.42
N SER A 94 -16.05 -17.04 1.47
CA SER A 94 -16.55 -17.97 0.46
C SER A 94 -15.57 -18.23 -0.68
N TYR A 95 -14.81 -17.21 -1.09
CA TYR A 95 -13.99 -17.27 -2.31
C TYR A 95 -12.51 -16.94 -2.10
N GLY A 96 -12.15 -16.41 -0.94
CA GLY A 96 -10.80 -15.98 -0.61
C GLY A 96 -9.82 -17.14 -0.56
N LYS A 97 -8.57 -16.83 -0.89
CA LYS A 97 -7.44 -17.75 -0.76
C LYS A 97 -6.49 -17.19 0.28
N LYS A 98 -5.97 -18.04 1.16
CA LYS A 98 -4.93 -17.65 2.10
C LYS A 98 -3.68 -17.25 1.32
N ILE A 99 -3.16 -16.05 1.59
CA ILE A 99 -1.87 -15.58 1.09
C ILE A 99 -0.92 -15.61 2.29
N PRO A 100 -0.03 -16.61 2.39
CA PRO A 100 0.88 -16.75 3.54
C PRO A 100 1.65 -15.44 3.78
N LYS A 101 1.85 -15.07 5.04
CA LYS A 101 2.60 -13.88 5.50
C LYS A 101 2.06 -12.50 5.09
N LEU A 102 1.12 -12.41 4.14
CA LEU A 102 0.56 -11.13 3.69
C LEU A 102 -0.02 -10.33 4.86
N GLY A 103 -0.77 -10.97 5.76
CA GLY A 103 -1.39 -10.31 6.90
C GLY A 103 -0.38 -9.64 7.84
N GLU A 104 0.75 -10.30 8.11
CA GLU A 104 1.83 -9.75 8.95
C GLU A 104 2.44 -8.50 8.31
N CYS A 105 2.75 -8.57 7.01
CA CYS A 105 3.27 -7.43 6.26
C CYS A 105 2.25 -6.28 6.20
N VAL A 106 0.98 -6.58 5.96
CA VAL A 106 -0.09 -5.58 5.88
C VAL A 106 -0.26 -4.85 7.20
N ARG A 107 -0.30 -5.55 8.33
CA ARG A 107 -0.38 -4.93 9.66
C ARG A 107 0.81 -4.03 9.94
N SER A 108 2.03 -4.54 9.71
CA SER A 108 3.26 -3.77 9.89
C SER A 108 3.28 -2.49 9.04
N MET A 109 2.87 -2.57 7.77
CA MET A 109 2.73 -1.39 6.92
C MET A 109 1.63 -0.44 7.41
N ASN A 110 0.50 -0.96 7.90
CA ASN A 110 -0.61 -0.12 8.33
C ASN A 110 -0.33 0.66 9.61
N GLU A 111 0.62 0.23 10.44
CA GLU A 111 1.11 1.00 11.59
C GLU A 111 1.91 2.23 11.18
N GLN A 112 2.47 2.23 9.96
CA GLN A 112 3.30 3.32 9.46
C GLN A 112 2.49 4.52 8.95
N SER A 113 3.11 5.70 9.02
CA SER A 113 2.53 6.92 8.45
C SER A 113 2.50 6.89 6.93
N SER A 114 1.51 7.55 6.32
CA SER A 114 1.41 7.69 4.86
C SER A 114 2.66 8.33 4.24
N ARG A 115 3.29 9.28 4.95
CA ARG A 115 4.54 9.92 4.52
C ARG A 115 5.71 8.93 4.52
N PHE A 116 5.79 8.05 5.51
CA PHE A 116 6.84 7.04 5.55
C PHE A 116 6.64 5.97 4.47
N LEU A 117 5.41 5.49 4.26
CA LEU A 117 5.12 4.56 3.16
C LEU A 117 5.35 5.18 1.77
N GLU A 118 5.16 6.49 1.62
CA GLU A 118 5.56 7.21 0.40
C GLU A 118 7.08 7.14 0.17
N LEU A 119 7.89 7.26 1.22
CA LEU A 119 9.35 7.08 1.13
C LEU A 119 9.70 5.64 0.75
N VAL A 120 9.20 4.66 1.49
CA VAL A 120 9.47 3.23 1.28
C VAL A 120 9.10 2.79 -0.14
N SER A 121 7.90 3.15 -0.60
CA SER A 121 7.48 2.85 -1.97
C SER A 121 8.31 3.57 -3.03
N THR A 122 8.85 4.75 -2.74
CA THR A 122 9.77 5.47 -3.65
C THR A 122 11.12 4.76 -3.73
N ILE A 123 11.68 4.29 -2.61
CA ILE A 123 12.90 3.48 -2.57
C ILE A 123 12.72 2.23 -3.44
N LEU A 124 11.64 1.47 -3.22
CA LEU A 124 11.35 0.24 -3.95
C LEU A 124 11.08 0.44 -5.45
N PHE A 125 10.59 1.63 -5.84
CA PHE A 125 10.39 1.95 -7.26
C PHE A 125 11.72 2.12 -7.99
N PHE A 126 12.67 2.79 -7.35
CA PHE A 126 14.00 3.05 -7.90
C PHE A 126 15.05 2.01 -7.49
N SER A 127 14.66 0.87 -6.90
CA SER A 127 15.61 -0.16 -6.42
C SER A 127 16.47 -0.82 -7.50
N HIS A 128 16.19 -0.54 -8.78
CA HIS A 128 17.05 -0.92 -9.91
C HIS A 128 18.29 -0.02 -10.06
N LEU A 129 18.36 1.08 -9.31
CA LEU A 129 19.48 2.00 -9.27
C LEU A 129 20.32 1.79 -7.99
N PRO A 130 21.59 2.23 -7.98
CA PRO A 130 22.39 2.29 -6.76
C PRO A 130 21.76 3.15 -5.66
N ALA A 131 22.01 2.82 -4.40
CA ALA A 131 21.39 3.50 -3.25
C ALA A 131 21.64 5.02 -3.22
N ASP A 132 22.83 5.46 -3.62
CA ASP A 132 23.18 6.88 -3.71
C ASP A 132 22.35 7.62 -4.78
N GLU A 133 22.09 6.96 -5.93
CA GLU A 133 21.24 7.52 -6.98
C GLU A 133 19.77 7.56 -6.53
N VAL A 134 19.29 6.53 -5.83
CA VAL A 134 17.95 6.49 -5.23
C VAL A 134 17.78 7.66 -4.26
N LYS A 135 18.80 7.92 -3.42
CA LYS A 135 18.79 9.05 -2.49
C LYS A 135 18.66 10.39 -3.21
N VAL A 136 19.42 10.60 -4.29
CA VAL A 136 19.30 11.81 -5.13
C VAL A 136 17.90 11.93 -5.73
N LYS A 137 17.32 10.82 -6.23
CA LYS A 137 15.93 10.79 -6.74
C LYS A 137 14.93 11.18 -5.67
N ILE A 138 15.07 10.68 -4.44
CA ILE A 138 14.19 11.02 -3.30
C ILE A 138 14.31 12.52 -2.99
N GLN A 139 15.52 13.03 -2.83
CA GLN A 139 15.73 14.45 -2.52
C GLN A 139 15.18 15.38 -3.61
N THR A 140 15.26 14.97 -4.87
CA THR A 140 14.76 15.75 -6.01
C THR A 140 13.23 15.65 -6.15
N LEU A 141 12.69 14.43 -6.23
CA LEU A 141 11.27 14.19 -6.54
C LEU A 141 10.38 14.40 -5.31
N LYS A 142 10.94 14.29 -4.11
CA LYS A 142 10.25 14.42 -2.81
C LYS A 142 10.78 15.57 -1.97
N ALA A 143 11.36 16.59 -2.59
CA ALA A 143 11.94 17.76 -1.91
C ALA A 143 10.99 18.37 -0.85
N LYS A 144 9.69 18.44 -1.13
CA LYS A 144 8.67 18.97 -0.20
C LYS A 144 8.50 18.14 1.08
N GLN A 145 8.78 16.85 1.04
CA GLN A 145 8.68 15.94 2.19
C GLN A 145 9.89 16.05 3.12
N LYS A 146 10.99 16.65 2.65
CA LYS A 146 12.22 16.91 3.41
C LYS A 146 12.73 15.68 4.16
N TYR A 147 12.79 14.54 3.48
CA TYR A 147 13.34 13.31 4.07
C TYR A 147 14.80 13.51 4.42
N SER A 148 15.16 13.20 5.65
CA SER A 148 16.53 13.14 6.14
C SER A 148 17.21 11.83 5.74
N ASP A 149 18.53 11.82 5.77
CA ASP A 149 19.32 10.62 5.52
C ASP A 149 18.99 9.48 6.51
N ALA A 150 18.70 9.84 7.76
CA ALA A 150 18.27 8.88 8.78
C ALA A 150 16.95 8.20 8.42
N GLU A 151 15.96 8.97 7.94
CA GLU A 151 14.67 8.41 7.50
C GLU A 151 14.83 7.54 6.24
N ILE A 152 15.72 7.91 5.32
CA ILE A 152 16.01 7.07 4.15
C ILE A 152 16.62 5.74 4.58
N GLN A 153 17.56 5.76 5.53
CA GLN A 153 18.16 4.54 6.09
C GLN A 153 17.13 3.69 6.85
N GLU A 154 16.23 4.33 7.60
CA GLU A 154 15.09 3.67 8.24
C GLU A 154 14.19 2.99 7.21
N GLY A 155 13.92 3.65 6.07
CA GLY A 155 13.18 3.08 4.95
C GLY A 155 13.80 1.79 4.40
N TYR A 156 15.13 1.77 4.17
CA TYR A 156 15.84 0.56 3.78
C TYR A 156 15.78 -0.53 4.86
N THR A 157 15.91 -0.15 6.13
CA THR A 157 15.84 -1.10 7.26
C THR A 157 14.45 -1.75 7.33
N PHE A 158 13.40 -0.95 7.15
CA PHE A 158 12.03 -1.43 7.13
C PHE A 158 11.75 -2.38 5.95
N ILE A 159 12.29 -2.10 4.76
CA ILE A 159 12.21 -3.01 3.61
C ILE A 159 12.83 -4.36 3.96
N SER A 160 14.06 -4.37 4.50
CA SER A 160 14.74 -5.60 4.90
C SER A 160 13.97 -6.38 5.97
N GLN A 161 13.32 -5.69 6.92
CA GLN A 161 12.46 -6.34 7.92
C GLN A 161 11.27 -7.05 7.26
N LEU A 162 10.58 -6.38 6.33
CA LEU A 162 9.45 -6.97 5.61
C LEU A 162 9.89 -8.17 4.76
N GLU A 163 11.03 -8.09 4.08
CA GLU A 163 11.58 -9.20 3.29
C GLU A 163 11.90 -10.42 4.18
N ASN A 164 12.54 -10.19 5.33
CA ASN A 164 12.88 -11.26 6.26
C ASN A 164 11.65 -11.96 6.86
N CYS A 165 10.54 -11.24 7.05
CA CYS A 165 9.28 -11.84 7.51
C CYS A 165 8.68 -12.86 6.52
N ILE A 166 9.03 -12.76 5.23
CA ILE A 166 8.48 -13.60 4.15
C ILE A 166 9.33 -14.86 3.94
N VAL A 167 10.65 -14.78 4.18
CA VAL A 167 11.59 -15.88 3.94
C VAL A 167 11.58 -16.92 5.09
N GLN A 168 11.05 -16.56 6.26
CA GLN A 168 10.93 -17.43 7.44
C GLN A 168 9.59 -18.18 7.48
#